data_AF-A0A062VJN5-F1
#
_entry.id   AF-A0A062VJN5-F1
#
_cell.length_a   1.000
_cell.length_b   1.000
_cell.length_c   1.000
_cell.angle_alpha   90.00
_cell.angle_beta   90.00
_cell.angle_gamma   90.00
#
_symmetry.space_group_name_H-M   'P 1'
#
loop_
_entity.id
_entity.type
_entity.pdbx_description
1 polymer ?
#
loop_
_entity_poly.entity_id
_entity_poly.type
_entity_poly.pdbx_seq_one_letter_code
_entity_poly.pdbx_strand_id
1 'polypeptide(L)' 'MPDYRRLYVPGGTYFFTVNLANRKSTLLTDEIGKLRTAYQAVSKTWPFETVAICVGNPPRN' A
#
# COMPACT_ATOMS: atom_id res chain seq x y z
N MET A 1 -8.42 21.46 1.89
CA MET A 1 -7.37 20.73 2.63
C MET A 1 -8.01 19.55 3.35
N PRO A 2 -7.41 18.35 3.38
CA PRO A 2 -7.85 17.31 4.30
C PRO A 2 -7.48 17.70 5.74
N ASP A 3 -8.42 17.58 6.67
CA ASP A 3 -8.21 17.77 8.12
C ASP A 3 -7.92 16.43 8.83
N TYR A 4 -7.19 15.56 8.13
CA TYR A 4 -6.85 14.23 8.63
C TYR A 4 -5.65 14.30 9.58
N ARG A 5 -5.82 13.79 10.80
CA ARG A 5 -4.75 13.63 11.78
C ARG A 5 -4.28 12.18 11.84
N ARG A 6 -2.98 11.95 11.65
CA ARG A 6 -2.36 10.64 11.86
C ARG A 6 -2.37 10.29 13.35
N LEU A 7 -2.83 9.08 13.66
CA LEU A 7 -2.83 8.55 15.01
C LEU A 7 -1.61 7.63 15.20
N TYR A 8 -0.70 7.99 16.10
CA TYR A 8 0.50 7.22 16.40
C TYR A 8 0.34 6.50 17.74
N VAL A 9 0.19 5.18 17.69
CA VAL A 9 0.07 4.31 18.87
C VAL A 9 1.14 3.23 18.77
N PRO A 10 2.05 3.11 19.75
CA PRO A 10 3.03 2.02 19.78
C PRO A 10 2.33 0.65 19.72
N GLY A 11 2.73 -0.20 18.76
CA GLY A 11 2.11 -1.50 18.54
C GLY A 11 0.71 -1.47 17.91
N GLY A 12 0.24 -0.32 17.42
CA GLY A 12 -1.04 -0.20 16.74
C GLY A 12 -1.08 -0.94 15.39
N THR A 13 -2.24 -1.50 15.05
CA THR A 13 -2.52 -2.09 13.73
C THR A 13 -3.31 -1.10 12.88
N TYR A 14 -2.91 -0.93 11.62
CA TYR A 14 -3.46 0.09 10.74
C TYR A 14 -3.91 -0.50 9.40
N PHE A 15 -4.93 0.12 8.81
CA PHE A 15 -5.37 -0.14 7.44
C PHE A 15 -5.03 1.06 6.55
N PHE A 16 -4.50 0.79 5.36
CA PHE A 16 -4.14 1.81 4.38
C PHE A 16 -4.79 1.51 3.03
N THR A 17 -5.29 2.56 2.38
CA THR A 17 -5.70 2.51 0.98
C THR A 17 -4.72 3.33 0.15
N VAL A 18 -4.03 2.69 -0.79
CA VAL A 18 -3.12 3.34 -1.73
C VAL A 18 -3.70 3.23 -3.14
N ASN A 19 -3.69 4.33 -3.88
CA ASN A 19 -4.21 4.38 -5.25
C ASN A 19 -3.19 5.01 -6.19
N LEU A 20 -3.14 4.50 -7.43
CA LEU A 20 -2.45 5.19 -8.51
C LEU A 20 -3.15 6.51 -8.83
N ALA A 21 -2.37 7.53 -9.18
CA ALA A 21 -2.91 8.81 -9.65
C ALA A 21 -3.79 8.62 -10.90
N ASN A 22 -3.32 7.81 -11.86
CA ASN A 22 -4.14 7.38 -12.99
C ASN A 22 -5.02 6.19 -12.59
N ARG A 23 -6.31 6.44 -12.39
CA ARG A 23 -7.31 5.45 -11.94
C ARG A 23 -7.63 4.35 -12.96
N LYS A 24 -7.20 4.51 -14.23
CA LYS A 24 -7.36 3.48 -15.27
C LYS A 24 -6.12 2.59 -15.41
N SER A 25 -5.04 2.90 -14.70
CA SER A 25 -3.79 2.16 -14.80
C SER A 25 -3.85 0.85 -14.01
N THR A 26 -3.24 -0.18 -14.58
CA THR A 26 -3.04 -1.52 -14.01
C THR A 26 -1.60 -1.71 -13.49
N LEU A 27 -0.82 -0.61 -13.39
CA LEU A 27 0.63 -0.65 -13.14
C LEU A 27 1.01 -1.47 -11.89
N LEU A 28 0.23 -1.41 -10.81
CA LEU A 28 0.53 -2.15 -9.58
C LEU A 28 0.44 -3.67 -9.75
N THR A 29 -0.44 -4.16 -10.63
CA THR A 29 -0.52 -5.60 -10.95
C THR A 29 0.45 -5.98 -12.04
N ASP A 30 0.62 -5.13 -13.07
CA ASP A 30 1.51 -5.41 -14.20
C ASP A 30 2.98 -5.50 -13.74
N GLU A 31 3.35 -4.65 -12.78
CA GLU A 31 4.70 -4.57 -12.21
C GLU A 31 4.77 -5.09 -10.77
N ILE A 32 3.97 -6.12 -10.46
CA ILE A 32 3.87 -6.68 -9.10
C ILE A 32 5.22 -7.10 -8.52
N GLY A 33 6.17 -7.53 -9.36
CA GLY A 33 7.54 -7.87 -8.92
C GLY A 33 8.30 -6.66 -8.36
N LYS A 34 8.19 -5.49 -9.01
CA LYS A 34 8.80 -4.24 -8.54
C LYS A 34 8.14 -3.79 -7.23
N LEU A 35 6.82 -3.87 -7.14
CA LEU A 35 6.08 -3.56 -5.92
C LEU A 35 6.51 -4.45 -4.74
N ARG A 36 6.61 -5.77 -4.95
CA ARG A 36 7.08 -6.71 -3.93
C ARG A 36 8.51 -6.42 -3.48
N THR A 37 9.39 -6.09 -4.42
CA THR A 37 10.79 -5.73 -4.12
C THR A 37 10.86 -4.49 -3.25
N ALA A 38 10.13 -3.42 -3.60
CA ALA A 38 10.06 -2.20 -2.82
C ALA A 38 9.48 -2.45 -1.41
N TYR A 39 8.40 -3.22 -1.32
CA TYR A 39 7.77 -3.58 -0.05
C TYR A 39 8.74 -4.32 0.89
N GLN A 40 9.44 -5.33 0.36
CA GLN A 40 10.42 -6.11 1.11
C GLN A 40 11.63 -5.27 1.55
N ALA A 41 12.09 -4.34 0.72
CA ALA A 41 13.19 -3.45 1.08
C ALA A 41 12.80 -2.57 2.28
N VAL A 42 11.58 -2.03 2.26
CA VAL A 42 11.05 -1.22 3.37
C VAL A 42 10.84 -2.07 4.61
N SER A 43 10.21 -3.26 4.50
CA SER A 43 9.96 -4.12 5.67
C SER A 43 11.24 -4.62 6.34
N LYS A 44 12.36 -4.71 5.61
CA LYS A 44 13.68 -5.00 6.19
C LYS A 44 14.29 -3.81 6.92
N THR A 45 14.11 -2.60 6.38
CA THR A 45 14.67 -1.36 6.96
C THR A 45 13.85 -0.90 8.16
N TRP A 46 12.53 -1.07 8.09
CA TRP A 46 11.54 -0.69 9.08
C TRP A 46 10.64 -1.90 9.35
N PRO A 47 10.99 -2.76 10.31
CA PRO A 47 10.23 -3.97 10.58
C PRO A 47 8.77 -3.68 10.96
N PHE A 48 7.84 -4.37 10.31
CA PHE A 48 6.41 -4.37 10.64
C PHE A 48 5.79 -5.72 10.25
N GLU A 49 4.63 -6.05 10.84
CA GLU A 49 3.86 -7.24 10.49
C GLU A 49 2.82 -6.91 9.40
N THR A 50 2.70 -7.79 8.41
CA THR A 50 1.66 -7.69 7.38
C THR A 50 0.54 -8.67 7.68
N VAL A 51 -0.57 -8.19 8.25
CA VAL A 51 -1.76 -9.03 8.49
C VAL A 51 -2.41 -9.42 7.16
N ALA A 52 -2.60 -8.46 6.26
CA ALA A 52 -3.16 -8.68 4.93
C ALA A 52 -2.72 -7.59 3.95
N ILE A 53 -2.58 -7.97 2.67
CA ILE A 53 -2.41 -7.03 1.57
C ILE A 53 -3.15 -7.56 0.33
N CYS A 54 -3.93 -6.70 -0.32
CA CYS A 54 -4.52 -6.98 -1.62
C CYS A 54 -4.01 -5.96 -2.65
N VAL A 55 -3.69 -6.45 -3.84
CA VAL A 55 -3.31 -5.61 -4.98
C VAL A 55 -4.19 -6.07 -6.13
N GLY A 56 -4.97 -5.14 -6.67
CA GLY A 56 -5.98 -5.45 -7.66
C GLY A 56 -6.10 -4.35 -8.69
N ASN A 57 -6.72 -4.70 -9.80
CA ASN A 57 -7.00 -3.74 -10.86
C ASN A 57 -8.19 -2.85 -10.51
N PRO A 58 -8.20 -1.62 -11.03
CA PRO A 58 -9.40 -0.80 -10.95
C PRO A 58 -10.57 -1.54 -11.63
N PRO A 59 -11.81 -1.30 -11.17
CA PRO A 59 -12.99 -1.89 -11.80
C PRO A 59 -13.01 -1.51 -13.29
N ARG A 60 -13.28 -2.51 -14.14
CA ARG A 60 -13.54 -2.27 -15.56
C ARG A 60 -14.97 -1.75 -15.65
N ASN A 61 -15.13 -0.46 -15.92
CA ASN A 61 -16.41 0.07 -16.41
C ASN A 61 -16.69 -0.48 -17.81
#